data_AF-A0A2E3DQ26-F1
#
_entry.id   AF-A0A2E3DQ26-F1
#
_cell.length_a   1.000
_cell.length_b   1.000
_cell.length_c   1.000
_cell.angle_alpha   90.00
_cell.angle_beta   90.00
_cell.angle_gamma   90.00
#
_symmetry.space_group_name_H-M   'P 1'
#
loop_
_entity.id
_entity.type
_entity.pdbx_description
1 polymer ?
#
loop_
_entity_poly.entity_id
_entity_poly.type
_entity_poly.pdbx_seq_one_letter_code
_entity_poly.pdbx_strand_id
1 'polypeptide(L)'
;MTLKSSDNETINQFISMREGFTTSIEDGRLWVFVSGSDELADFEEHGEPAKCVVRPAAGPAGMTIKSSDSEVIDRYINAKDGFELRMAEGRMWVFAAGDSAIEEFDTKGELAKHVIRPGIGPGGMTLKSNESDTITHYLIQKEGFAVTIEDGRLWVFADGSESHNSFLEHGEPAKCVVFPAAGPIGMTVKGADADVINAYLRSK
;
A
#
# COMPACT_ATOMS: atom_id res chain seq x y z
N MET A 1 -4.65 1.34 -16.74
CA MET A 1 -5.72 2.36 -16.79
C MET A 1 -5.16 3.63 -17.43
N THR A 2 -5.86 4.24 -18.39
CA THR A 2 -5.46 5.54 -18.98
C THR A 2 -6.42 6.60 -18.45
N LEU A 3 -5.95 7.43 -17.51
CA LEU A 3 -6.70 8.59 -17.02
C LEU A 3 -6.62 9.71 -18.06
N LYS A 4 -7.78 10.25 -18.45
CA LYS A 4 -7.88 11.42 -19.34
C LYS A 4 -8.72 12.47 -18.62
N SER A 5 -8.07 13.56 -18.22
CA SER A 5 -8.71 14.81 -17.82
C SER A 5 -8.04 15.94 -18.58
N SER A 6 -8.78 17.01 -18.87
CA SER A 6 -8.21 18.27 -19.37
C SER A 6 -7.52 19.07 -18.26
N ASP A 7 -7.72 18.67 -17.00
CA ASP A 7 -7.18 19.33 -15.82
C ASP A 7 -6.24 18.39 -15.04
N ASN A 8 -4.98 18.82 -14.93
CA ASN A 8 -3.95 18.10 -14.19
C ASN A 8 -4.21 18.12 -12.68
N GLU A 9 -4.89 19.16 -12.16
CA GLU A 9 -5.19 19.26 -10.74
C GLU A 9 -6.19 18.19 -10.31
N THR A 10 -7.27 18.00 -11.08
CA THR A 10 -8.21 16.90 -10.89
C THR A 10 -7.54 15.52 -10.98
N ILE A 11 -6.59 15.32 -11.91
CA ILE A 11 -5.83 14.05 -11.99
C ILE A 11 -4.98 13.86 -10.74
N ASN A 12 -4.24 14.89 -10.34
CA ASN A 12 -3.34 14.83 -9.19
C ASN A 12 -4.11 14.55 -7.89
N GLN A 13 -5.27 15.19 -7.73
CA GLN A 13 -6.16 14.95 -6.59
C GLN A 13 -6.68 13.51 -6.60
N PHE A 14 -7.06 12.98 -7.77
CA PHE A 14 -7.56 11.61 -7.87
C PHE A 14 -6.49 10.58 -7.52
N ILE A 15 -5.28 10.72 -8.08
CA ILE A 15 -4.19 9.75 -7.85
C ILE A 15 -3.62 9.85 -6.43
N SER A 16 -3.84 10.96 -5.72
CA SER A 16 -3.39 11.14 -4.34
C SER A 16 -4.32 10.53 -3.29
N MET A 17 -5.54 10.15 -3.64
CA MET A 17 -6.48 9.56 -2.69
C MET A 17 -5.96 8.21 -2.18
N ARG A 18 -5.95 8.05 -0.86
CA ARG A 18 -5.65 6.80 -0.17
C ARG A 18 -6.59 6.71 1.03
N GLU A 19 -7.12 5.51 1.30
CA GLU A 19 -7.99 5.28 2.44
C GLU A 19 -7.28 5.63 3.76
N GLY A 20 -8.01 6.28 4.67
CA GLY A 20 -7.46 6.74 5.96
C GLY A 20 -6.64 8.04 5.90
N PHE A 21 -6.51 8.66 4.73
CA PHE A 21 -5.80 9.93 4.56
C PHE A 21 -6.67 11.01 3.91
N THR A 22 -6.52 12.24 4.40
CA THR A 22 -7.02 13.43 3.74
C THR A 22 -5.86 14.13 3.04
N THR A 23 -6.04 14.47 1.76
CA THR A 23 -5.02 15.13 0.95
C THR A 23 -5.48 16.45 0.37
N SER A 24 -4.61 17.46 0.41
CA SER A 24 -4.81 18.77 -0.23
C SER A 24 -3.62 19.10 -1.13
N ILE A 25 -3.86 19.74 -2.27
CA ILE A 25 -2.78 20.24 -3.14
C ILE A 25 -2.69 21.75 -2.99
N GLU A 26 -1.57 22.23 -2.46
CA GLU A 26 -1.30 23.66 -2.30
C GLU A 26 0.07 24.00 -2.87
N ASP A 27 0.13 25.03 -3.71
CA ASP A 27 1.34 25.46 -4.41
C ASP A 27 2.08 24.32 -5.12
N GLY A 28 1.32 23.38 -5.69
CA GLY A 28 1.85 22.20 -6.40
C GLY A 28 2.49 21.14 -5.49
N ARG A 29 2.24 21.21 -4.18
CA ARG A 29 2.72 20.23 -3.19
C ARG A 29 1.53 19.49 -2.60
N LEU A 30 1.74 18.20 -2.33
CA LEU A 30 0.73 17.34 -1.75
C LEU A 30 0.84 17.38 -0.23
N TRP A 31 -0.14 18.00 0.42
CA TRP A 31 -0.36 17.87 1.86
C TRP A 31 -1.08 16.57 2.16
N VAL A 32 -0.61 15.86 3.19
CA VAL A 32 -1.16 14.58 3.62
C VAL A 32 -1.36 14.59 5.13
N PHE A 33 -2.55 14.23 5.57
CA PHE A 33 -2.92 14.07 6.97
C PHE A 33 -3.67 12.78 7.19
N VAL A 34 -3.62 12.24 8.40
CA VAL A 34 -4.52 11.15 8.81
C VAL A 34 -5.94 11.73 8.87
N SER A 35 -6.92 11.05 8.28
CA SER A 35 -8.29 11.53 8.28
C SER A 35 -8.83 11.66 9.70
N GLY A 36 -9.41 12.83 10.03
CA GLY A 36 -9.96 13.11 11.36
C GLY A 36 -8.93 13.39 12.45
N SER A 37 -7.66 13.61 12.10
CA SER A 37 -6.61 14.00 13.05
C SER A 37 -6.74 15.46 13.49
N ASP A 38 -6.23 15.77 14.69
CA ASP A 38 -6.15 17.14 15.20
C ASP A 38 -5.27 18.00 14.28
N GLU A 39 -4.21 17.43 13.71
CA GLU A 39 -3.32 18.15 12.77
C GLU A 39 -4.03 18.53 11.47
N LEU A 40 -4.99 17.72 11.00
CA LEU A 40 -5.83 18.08 9.86
C LEU A 40 -6.74 19.26 10.22
N ALA A 41 -7.39 19.21 11.39
CA ALA A 41 -8.27 20.28 11.85
C ALA A 41 -7.51 21.61 12.01
N ASP A 42 -6.32 21.56 12.62
CA ASP A 42 -5.43 22.71 12.76
C ASP A 42 -5.00 23.26 11.39
N PHE A 43 -4.69 22.38 10.43
CA PHE A 43 -4.34 22.78 9.07
C PHE A 43 -5.51 23.46 8.34
N GLU A 44 -6.72 22.92 8.48
CA GLU A 44 -7.92 23.52 7.88
C GLU A 44 -8.27 24.88 8.50
N GLU A 45 -8.03 25.07 9.80
CA GLU A 45 -8.31 26.32 10.50
C GLU A 45 -7.23 27.40 10.29
N HIS A 46 -5.97 27.00 10.27
CA HIS A 46 -4.82 27.92 10.35
C HIS A 46 -3.88 27.87 9.14
N GLY A 47 -4.04 26.90 8.24
CA GLY A 47 -3.16 26.67 7.09
C GLY A 47 -1.89 25.91 7.48
N GLU A 48 -0.78 26.19 6.77
CA GLU A 48 0.47 25.44 6.96
C GLU A 48 0.96 25.45 8.43
N PRO A 49 1.16 24.28 9.08
CA PRO A 49 1.65 24.22 10.45
C PRO A 49 3.06 24.78 10.58
N ALA A 50 3.37 25.34 11.76
CA ALA A 50 4.68 25.91 12.07
C ALA A 50 5.83 24.90 11.96
N LYS A 51 5.54 23.60 12.16
CA LYS A 51 6.47 22.50 11.91
C LYS A 51 5.82 21.57 10.89
N CYS A 52 6.56 21.29 9.81
CA CYS A 52 6.17 20.29 8.83
C CYS A 52 7.41 19.51 8.36
N VAL A 53 7.15 18.29 7.89
CA VAL A 53 8.11 17.46 7.19
C VAL A 53 7.86 17.57 5.70
N VAL A 54 8.92 17.69 4.91
CA VAL A 54 8.86 17.79 3.45
C VAL A 54 9.66 16.65 2.83
N ARG A 55 9.04 15.86 1.97
CA ARG A 55 9.72 14.84 1.15
C ARG A 55 9.59 15.15 -0.33
N PRO A 56 10.65 15.73 -0.94
CA PRO A 56 10.68 15.99 -2.37
C PRO A 56 10.54 14.72 -3.19
N ALA A 57 9.73 14.77 -4.25
CA ALA A 57 9.55 13.70 -5.23
C ALA A 57 9.15 12.33 -4.67
N ALA A 58 8.51 12.30 -3.49
CA ALA A 58 8.08 11.08 -2.83
C ALA A 58 6.60 10.73 -3.06
N GLY A 59 5.83 11.66 -3.62
CA GLY A 59 4.40 11.49 -3.88
C GLY A 59 4.05 10.98 -5.27
N PRO A 60 2.75 10.75 -5.52
CA PRO A 60 2.24 10.38 -6.83
C PRO A 60 2.77 11.31 -7.92
N ALA A 61 3.10 10.74 -9.07
CA ALA A 61 3.69 11.47 -10.21
C ALA A 61 4.96 12.30 -9.87
N GLY A 62 5.68 11.96 -8.79
CA GLY A 62 6.88 12.69 -8.36
C GLY A 62 6.60 14.00 -7.63
N MET A 63 5.39 14.16 -7.06
CA MET A 63 5.06 15.33 -6.25
C MET A 63 5.87 15.39 -4.96
N THR A 64 6.07 16.60 -4.45
CA THR A 64 6.61 16.81 -3.10
C THR A 64 5.48 16.58 -2.08
N ILE A 65 5.70 15.71 -1.11
CA ILE A 65 4.76 15.50 -0.01
C ILE A 65 5.14 16.41 1.18
N LYS A 66 4.14 17.03 1.79
CA LYS A 66 4.22 17.71 3.09
C LYS A 66 3.26 17.06 4.09
N SER A 67 3.67 17.01 5.35
CA SER A 67 2.80 16.59 6.46
C SER A 67 3.29 17.19 7.78
N SER A 68 2.51 17.07 8.84
CA SER A 68 2.91 17.43 10.20
C SER A 68 4.06 16.56 10.72
N ASP A 69 4.10 15.29 10.33
CA ASP A 69 5.08 14.31 10.80
C ASP A 69 5.60 13.37 9.69
N SER A 70 6.82 12.87 9.87
CA SER A 70 7.47 11.95 8.92
C SER A 70 6.79 10.59 8.81
N GLU A 71 6.23 10.08 9.91
CA GLU A 71 5.54 8.79 9.97
C GLU A 71 4.22 8.83 9.20
N VAL A 72 3.51 9.97 9.19
CA VAL A 72 2.31 10.13 8.35
C VAL A 72 2.68 9.99 6.87
N ILE A 73 3.80 10.59 6.46
CA ILE A 73 4.30 10.44 5.08
C ILE A 73 4.68 8.98 4.79
N ASP A 74 5.36 8.29 5.71
CA ASP A 74 5.70 6.88 5.53
C ASP A 74 4.46 6.00 5.41
N ARG A 75 3.47 6.20 6.27
CA ARG A 75 2.22 5.44 6.22
C ARG A 75 1.49 5.70 4.90
N TYR A 76 1.43 6.95 4.44
CA TYR A 76 0.77 7.31 3.19
C TYR A 76 1.44 6.68 1.95
N ILE A 77 2.77 6.79 1.83
CA ILE A 77 3.51 6.25 0.68
C ILE A 77 3.37 4.73 0.60
N ASN A 78 3.27 4.06 1.75
CA ASN A 78 3.20 2.61 1.82
C ASN A 78 1.76 2.08 1.95
N ALA A 79 0.76 2.96 1.96
CA ALA A 79 -0.64 2.63 2.11
C ALA A 79 -1.10 1.74 0.94
N LYS A 80 -1.87 0.70 1.28
CA LYS A 80 -2.51 -0.21 0.34
C LYS A 80 -3.93 -0.45 0.80
N ASP A 81 -4.85 -0.50 -0.15
CA ASP A 81 -6.27 -0.73 0.13
C ASP A 81 -6.47 -2.02 0.94
N GLY A 82 -7.36 -1.96 1.93
CA GLY A 82 -7.62 -3.08 2.84
C GLY A 82 -6.59 -3.27 3.95
N PHE A 83 -5.61 -2.37 4.10
CA PHE A 83 -4.64 -2.40 5.18
C PHE A 83 -4.55 -1.08 5.93
N GLU A 84 -4.33 -1.19 7.24
CA GLU A 84 -3.94 -0.06 8.08
C GLU A 84 -2.51 -0.21 8.56
N LEU A 85 -1.75 0.88 8.47
CA LEU A 85 -0.34 0.93 8.84
C LEU A 85 -0.15 1.75 10.11
N ARG A 86 0.78 1.32 10.97
CA ARG A 86 1.30 2.10 12.10
C ARG A 86 2.82 2.02 12.12
N MET A 87 3.46 3.09 12.60
CA MET A 87 4.91 3.13 12.78
C MET A 87 5.21 3.05 14.28
N ALA A 88 6.17 2.20 14.66
CA ALA A 88 6.68 2.14 16.02
C ALA A 88 8.10 1.60 16.04
N GLU A 89 8.99 2.30 16.75
CA GLU A 89 10.41 1.93 16.90
C GLU A 89 11.13 1.69 15.56
N GLY A 90 10.80 2.48 14.52
CA GLY A 90 11.37 2.30 13.17
C GLY A 90 10.92 1.02 12.47
N ARG A 91 9.84 0.40 12.92
CA ARG A 91 9.21 -0.78 12.31
C ARG A 91 7.81 -0.40 11.83
N MET A 92 7.34 -1.09 10.80
CA MET A 92 5.99 -0.91 10.29
C MET A 92 5.10 -2.05 10.75
N TRP A 93 4.03 -1.70 11.44
CA TRP A 93 2.95 -2.60 11.77
C TRP A 93 1.92 -2.56 10.65
N VAL A 94 1.46 -3.73 10.24
CA VAL A 94 0.49 -3.94 9.18
C VAL A 94 -0.70 -4.66 9.78
N PHE A 95 -1.88 -4.07 9.63
CA PHE A 95 -3.16 -4.63 10.06
C PHE A 95 -4.07 -4.76 8.85
N ALA A 96 -4.99 -5.71 8.88
CA ALA A 96 -6.15 -5.64 8.00
C ALA A 96 -6.99 -4.40 8.39
N ALA A 97 -7.59 -3.73 7.40
CA ALA A 97 -8.42 -2.56 7.68
C ALA A 97 -9.59 -2.94 8.62
N GLY A 98 -9.79 -2.15 9.68
CA GLY A 98 -10.82 -2.40 10.69
C GLY A 98 -10.55 -3.57 11.65
N ASP A 99 -9.32 -4.10 11.70
CA ASP A 99 -8.94 -5.13 12.66
C ASP A 99 -9.01 -4.60 14.11
N SER A 100 -9.69 -5.32 14.99
CA SER A 100 -9.77 -5.02 16.43
C SER A 100 -8.42 -4.89 17.14
N ALA A 101 -7.36 -5.53 16.61
CA ALA A 101 -6.01 -5.43 17.17
C ALA A 101 -5.41 -4.03 17.03
N ILE A 102 -5.95 -3.19 16.15
CA ILE A 102 -5.52 -1.80 15.99
C ILE A 102 -5.78 -1.00 17.27
N GLU A 103 -6.94 -1.18 17.91
CA GLU A 103 -7.27 -0.46 19.15
C GLU A 103 -6.33 -0.85 20.30
N GLU A 104 -6.01 -2.14 20.41
CA GLU A 104 -5.05 -2.63 21.38
C GLU A 104 -3.66 -2.03 21.11
N PHE A 105 -3.25 -2.01 19.84
CA PHE A 105 -1.99 -1.42 19.43
C PHE A 105 -1.93 0.07 19.72
N ASP A 106 -2.94 0.84 19.34
CA ASP A 106 -2.99 2.30 19.55
C ASP A 106 -2.97 2.65 21.05
N THR A 107 -3.46 1.75 21.91
CA THR A 107 -3.39 1.92 23.37
C THR A 107 -2.02 1.56 23.96
N LYS A 108 -1.39 0.49 23.47
CA LYS A 108 -0.19 -0.11 24.11
C LYS A 108 1.13 0.15 23.40
N GLY A 109 1.09 0.51 22.12
CA GLY A 109 2.23 0.63 21.21
C GLY A 109 2.84 -0.71 20.74
N GLU A 110 2.40 -1.84 21.30
CA GLU A 110 2.84 -3.18 20.92
C GLU A 110 1.81 -4.24 21.32
N LEU A 111 1.69 -5.29 20.49
CA LEU A 111 0.81 -6.44 20.77
C LEU A 111 1.57 -7.55 21.48
N ALA A 112 0.94 -8.19 22.46
CA ALA A 112 1.53 -9.30 23.21
C ALA A 112 1.82 -10.53 22.33
N LYS A 113 0.97 -10.80 21.34
CA LYS A 113 1.18 -11.82 20.31
C LYS A 113 1.26 -11.14 18.96
N HIS A 114 2.39 -11.33 18.28
CA HIS A 114 2.60 -10.77 16.96
C HIS A 114 3.64 -11.58 16.19
N VAL A 115 3.64 -11.40 14.88
CA VAL A 115 4.61 -11.92 13.94
C VAL A 115 5.61 -10.81 13.62
N ILE A 116 6.89 -11.16 13.52
CA ILE A 116 7.97 -10.24 13.12
C ILE A 116 8.62 -10.80 11.87
N ARG A 117 8.72 -9.98 10.83
CA ARG A 117 9.43 -10.31 9.59
C ARG A 117 10.49 -9.22 9.30
N PRO A 118 11.74 -9.44 9.70
CA PRO A 118 12.81 -8.48 9.50
C PRO A 118 13.17 -8.32 8.02
N GLY A 119 13.41 -7.09 7.57
CA GLY A 119 14.04 -6.82 6.28
C GLY A 119 13.16 -7.00 5.03
N ILE A 120 11.89 -7.37 5.18
CA ILE A 120 11.01 -7.66 4.03
C ILE A 120 10.06 -6.53 3.67
N GLY A 121 10.00 -5.47 4.47
CA GLY A 121 9.17 -4.30 4.20
C GLY A 121 9.81 -3.30 3.24
N PRO A 122 9.08 -2.24 2.88
CA PRO A 122 9.60 -1.15 2.05
C PRO A 122 10.89 -0.57 2.64
N GLY A 123 11.88 -0.29 1.78
CA GLY A 123 13.20 0.17 2.23
C GLY A 123 13.98 -0.81 3.12
N GLY A 124 13.58 -2.09 3.17
CA GLY A 124 14.20 -3.08 4.06
C GLY A 124 13.73 -2.98 5.51
N MET A 125 12.59 -2.32 5.77
CA MET A 125 12.06 -2.21 7.13
C MET A 125 11.56 -3.56 7.67
N THR A 126 11.48 -3.67 9.00
CA THR A 126 10.84 -4.82 9.65
C THR A 126 9.33 -4.65 9.61
N LEU A 127 8.63 -5.69 9.14
CA LEU A 127 7.17 -5.76 9.23
C LEU A 127 6.75 -6.51 10.49
N LYS A 128 5.72 -5.98 11.15
CA LYS A 128 5.02 -6.63 12.26
C LYS A 128 3.53 -6.71 11.97
N SER A 129 2.86 -7.72 12.52
CA SER A 129 1.40 -7.85 12.46
C SER A 129 0.92 -8.81 13.54
N ASN A 130 -0.36 -8.75 13.90
CA ASN A 130 -1.00 -9.77 14.74
C ASN A 130 -1.04 -11.14 14.05
N GLU A 131 -1.09 -11.17 12.71
CA GLU A 131 -1.22 -12.41 11.92
C GLU A 131 -0.15 -12.51 10.82
N SER A 132 0.33 -13.73 10.53
CA SER A 132 1.34 -13.92 9.49
C SER A 132 0.78 -13.68 8.09
N ASP A 133 -0.49 -14.00 7.86
CA ASP A 133 -1.11 -13.92 6.54
C ASP A 133 -1.35 -12.47 6.14
N THR A 134 -1.66 -11.58 7.09
CA THR A 134 -1.77 -10.13 6.86
C THR A 134 -0.50 -9.55 6.25
N ILE A 135 0.68 -9.94 6.76
CA ILE A 135 1.95 -9.51 6.16
C ILE A 135 2.10 -10.05 4.73
N THR A 136 1.78 -11.31 4.51
CA THR A 136 1.88 -11.92 3.17
C THR A 136 0.95 -11.21 2.18
N HIS A 137 -0.31 -11.01 2.54
CA HIS A 137 -1.30 -10.31 1.71
C HIS A 137 -0.87 -8.86 1.41
N TYR A 138 -0.34 -8.16 2.41
CA TYR A 138 0.21 -6.81 2.21
C TYR A 138 1.37 -6.79 1.22
N LEU A 139 2.29 -7.76 1.29
CA LEU A 139 3.46 -7.81 0.42
C LEU A 139 3.12 -8.15 -1.03
N ILE A 140 2.14 -9.01 -1.25
CA ILE A 140 1.77 -9.40 -2.61
C ILE A 140 0.96 -8.33 -3.34
N GLN A 141 0.29 -7.43 -2.62
CA GLN A 141 -0.53 -6.39 -3.20
C GLN A 141 0.33 -5.34 -3.90
N LYS A 142 0.11 -5.13 -5.19
CA LYS A 142 0.81 -4.12 -6.00
C LYS A 142 -0.17 -3.45 -6.95
N GLU A 143 -0.05 -2.14 -7.10
CA GLU A 143 -0.93 -1.37 -7.99
C GLU A 143 -0.86 -1.90 -9.43
N GLY A 144 -2.01 -1.99 -10.08
CA GLY A 144 -2.16 -2.48 -11.46
C GLY A 144 -2.17 -4.00 -11.61
N PHE A 145 -2.12 -4.76 -10.51
CA PHE A 145 -2.19 -6.22 -10.53
C PHE A 145 -3.34 -6.73 -9.67
N ALA A 146 -4.05 -7.71 -10.18
CA ALA A 146 -4.95 -8.53 -9.38
C ALA A 146 -4.19 -9.78 -8.94
N VAL A 147 -4.21 -10.06 -7.64
CA VAL A 147 -3.47 -11.16 -7.04
C VAL A 147 -4.33 -11.99 -6.10
N THR A 148 -4.14 -13.31 -6.14
CA THR A 148 -4.85 -14.26 -5.28
C THR A 148 -3.87 -15.34 -4.82
N ILE A 149 -4.04 -15.87 -3.61
CA ILE A 149 -3.29 -17.04 -3.14
C ILE A 149 -4.21 -18.26 -3.19
N GLU A 150 -3.84 -19.28 -3.96
CA GLU A 150 -4.52 -20.59 -3.97
C GLU A 150 -3.50 -21.71 -3.82
N ASP A 151 -3.77 -22.67 -2.93
CA ASP A 151 -2.89 -23.80 -2.64
C ASP A 151 -1.41 -23.40 -2.37
N GLY A 152 -1.23 -22.27 -1.67
CA GLY A 152 0.09 -21.72 -1.34
C GLY A 152 0.86 -21.11 -2.51
N ARG A 153 0.18 -20.86 -3.65
CA ARG A 153 0.76 -20.25 -4.84
C ARG A 153 0.15 -18.88 -5.08
N LEU A 154 1.00 -17.93 -5.48
CA LEU A 154 0.57 -16.59 -5.83
C LEU A 154 0.14 -16.55 -7.29
N TRP A 155 -1.13 -16.31 -7.54
CA TRP A 155 -1.66 -15.99 -8.85
C TRP A 155 -1.56 -14.50 -9.12
N VAL A 156 -1.08 -14.15 -10.30
CA VAL A 156 -0.89 -12.76 -10.73
C VAL A 156 -1.53 -12.55 -12.09
N PHE A 157 -2.35 -11.50 -12.17
CA PHE A 157 -2.97 -11.03 -13.39
C PHE A 157 -2.83 -9.50 -13.49
N ALA A 158 -2.95 -8.97 -14.70
CA ALA A 158 -3.16 -7.53 -14.84
C ALA A 158 -4.55 -7.19 -14.31
N ASP A 159 -4.65 -6.10 -13.55
CA ASP A 159 -5.91 -5.66 -12.96
C ASP A 159 -6.99 -5.43 -14.04
N GLY A 160 -8.20 -5.92 -13.78
CA GLY A 160 -9.34 -5.89 -14.72
C GLY A 160 -9.17 -6.71 -16.02
N SER A 161 -8.16 -7.57 -16.15
CA SER A 161 -7.94 -8.35 -17.37
C SER A 161 -8.95 -9.48 -17.59
N GLU A 162 -9.21 -9.83 -18.86
CA GLU A 162 -10.06 -10.97 -19.22
C GLU A 162 -9.54 -12.29 -18.64
N SER A 163 -8.22 -12.46 -18.55
CA SER A 163 -7.60 -13.64 -17.95
C SER A 163 -7.88 -13.74 -16.45
N HIS A 164 -7.92 -12.60 -15.74
CA HIS A 164 -8.33 -12.60 -14.33
C HIS A 164 -9.80 -12.99 -14.18
N ASN A 165 -10.69 -12.40 -14.98
CA ASN A 165 -12.12 -12.73 -14.93
C ASN A 165 -12.36 -14.21 -15.24
N SER A 166 -11.70 -14.75 -16.27
CA SER A 166 -11.79 -16.16 -16.61
C SER A 166 -11.25 -17.06 -15.50
N PHE A 167 -10.21 -16.65 -14.78
CA PHE A 167 -9.70 -17.38 -13.62
C PHE A 167 -10.71 -17.40 -12.47
N LEU A 168 -11.37 -16.28 -12.18
CA LEU A 168 -12.41 -16.23 -11.14
C LEU A 168 -13.63 -17.11 -11.49
N GLU A 169 -13.98 -17.22 -12.77
CA GLU A 169 -15.13 -18.01 -13.23
C GLU A 169 -14.82 -19.52 -13.39
N HIS A 170 -13.60 -19.87 -13.77
CA HIS A 170 -13.26 -21.22 -14.24
C HIS A 170 -12.05 -21.84 -13.53
N GLY A 171 -11.35 -21.10 -12.66
CA GLY A 171 -10.15 -21.54 -11.97
C GLY A 171 -8.90 -21.52 -12.87
N GLU A 172 -7.97 -22.45 -12.61
CA GLU A 172 -6.67 -22.47 -13.29
C GLU A 172 -6.80 -22.52 -14.83
N PRO A 173 -6.11 -21.63 -15.57
CA PRO A 173 -6.16 -21.63 -17.03
C PRO A 173 -5.46 -22.86 -17.62
N ALA A 174 -5.93 -23.33 -18.78
CA ALA A 174 -5.37 -24.49 -19.48
C ALA A 174 -3.88 -24.34 -19.86
N LYS A 175 -3.43 -23.10 -20.08
CA LYS A 175 -2.02 -22.74 -20.19
C LYS A 175 -1.67 -21.84 -19.01
N CYS A 176 -0.70 -22.26 -18.22
CA CYS A 176 -0.17 -21.46 -17.13
C CYS A 176 1.35 -21.31 -17.26
N VAL A 177 1.83 -20.13 -16.89
CA VAL A 177 3.24 -19.85 -16.70
C VAL A 177 3.54 -19.97 -15.21
N VAL A 178 4.66 -20.59 -14.87
CA VAL A 178 5.05 -20.87 -13.49
C VAL A 178 6.47 -20.38 -13.24
N PHE A 179 6.65 -19.56 -12.21
CA PHE A 179 7.93 -19.08 -11.74
C PHE A 179 8.16 -19.59 -10.30
N PRO A 180 8.88 -20.70 -10.15
CA PRO A 180 9.15 -21.28 -8.83
C PRO A 180 9.95 -20.30 -7.96
N ALA A 181 9.51 -20.12 -6.72
CA ALA A 181 10.17 -19.30 -5.69
C ALA A 181 10.53 -17.86 -6.08
N ALA A 182 9.84 -17.28 -7.07
CA ALA A 182 10.12 -15.93 -7.55
C ALA A 182 9.32 -14.83 -6.82
N GLY A 183 8.24 -15.20 -6.12
CA GLY A 183 7.36 -14.26 -5.45
C GLY A 183 7.87 -13.80 -4.09
N PRO A 184 7.15 -12.87 -3.43
CA PRO A 184 7.41 -12.51 -2.04
C PRO A 184 7.56 -13.76 -1.17
N ILE A 185 8.46 -13.71 -0.18
CA ILE A 185 8.76 -14.80 0.76
C ILE A 185 9.06 -16.17 0.10
N GLY A 186 9.51 -16.18 -1.16
CA GLY A 186 9.84 -17.41 -1.89
C GLY A 186 8.61 -18.16 -2.42
N MET A 187 7.47 -17.49 -2.58
CA MET A 187 6.27 -18.10 -3.15
C MET A 187 6.47 -18.46 -4.63
N THR A 188 5.82 -19.54 -5.06
CA THR A 188 5.69 -19.84 -6.49
C THR A 188 4.66 -18.91 -7.10
N VAL A 189 5.02 -18.24 -8.20
CA VAL A 189 4.14 -17.32 -8.93
C VAL A 189 3.56 -18.02 -10.15
N LYS A 190 2.25 -17.93 -10.34
CA LYS A 190 1.51 -18.45 -11.49
C LYS A 190 0.70 -17.34 -12.17
N GLY A 191 0.41 -17.54 -13.44
CA GLY A 191 -0.45 -16.64 -14.21
C GLY A 191 -0.64 -17.13 -15.64
N ALA A 192 -1.50 -16.45 -16.39
CA ALA A 192 -1.77 -16.76 -17.79
C ALA A 192 -0.70 -16.19 -18.76
N ASP A 193 0.05 -15.18 -18.31
CA ASP A 193 0.97 -14.41 -19.15
C ASP A 193 2.31 -14.15 -18.41
N ALA A 194 3.42 -14.48 -19.06
CA ALA A 194 4.77 -14.31 -18.52
C ALA A 194 5.18 -12.84 -18.41
N ASP A 195 4.76 -11.98 -19.35
CA ASP A 195 5.10 -10.56 -19.34
C ASP A 195 4.39 -9.84 -18.19
N VAL A 196 3.16 -10.23 -17.88
CA VAL A 196 2.43 -9.76 -16.70
C VAL A 196 3.14 -10.17 -15.41
N ILE A 197 3.54 -11.43 -15.27
CA ILE A 197 4.30 -11.90 -14.09
C ILE A 197 5.63 -11.15 -13.99
N ASN A 198 6.37 -10.99 -15.09
CA ASN A 198 7.63 -10.27 -15.10
C ASN A 198 7.45 -8.77 -14.76
N ALA A 199 6.34 -8.16 -15.17
CA ALA A 199 6.00 -6.79 -14.77
C ALA A 199 5.73 -6.71 -13.25
N TYR A 200 4.95 -7.65 -12.71
CA TYR A 200 4.68 -7.76 -11.29
C TYR A 200 5.94 -7.99 -10.43
N LEU A 201 6.85 -8.85 -10.88
CA LEU A 201 8.09 -9.14 -10.16
C LEU A 201 9.05 -7.94 -10.16
N ARG A 202 8.93 -7.03 -11.14
CA ARG A 202 9.75 -5.82 -11.25
C ARG A 202 9.13 -4.60 -10.58
N SER A 203 7.82 -4.58 -10.36
CA SER A 203 7.18 -3.51 -9.60
C SER A 203 7.59 -3.56 -8.13
N LYS A 204 7.77 -2.40 -7.53
CA LYS A 204 8.11 -2.25 -6.11
C LYS A 204 6.84 -2.04 -5.29
#